data_AF-A0A2K4ZEL1-F1
#
_entry.id   AF-A0A2K4ZEL1-F1
#
_cell.length_a   1.000
_cell.length_b   1.000
_cell.length_c   1.000
_cell.angle_alpha   90.00
_cell.angle_beta   90.00
_cell.angle_gamma   90.00
#
_symmetry.space_group_name_H-M   'P 1'
#
loop_
_entity.id
_entity.type
_entity.pdbx_description
1 polymer ?
#
loop_
_entity_poly.entity_id
_entity_poly.type
_entity_poly.pdbx_seq_one_letter_code
_entity_poly.pdbx_strand_id
1 'polypeptide(L)' 'MPCDKEMLNNLIDNYTNLQRIKKSDDVQKELEYQLKILKAKLESFGIVTTDLDL' A
#
# COMPACT_ATOMS: atom_id res chain seq x y z
N MET A 1 0.99 14.01 -17.74
CA MET A 1 1.57 12.66 -17.62
C MET A 1 2.25 12.61 -16.26
N PRO A 2 2.01 11.57 -15.44
CA PRO A 2 2.84 11.36 -14.27
C PRO A 2 4.29 11.33 -14.74
N CYS A 3 5.16 12.08 -14.06
CA CYS A 3 6.56 12.15 -14.45
C CYS A 3 7.16 10.75 -14.21
N ASP A 4 8.04 10.23 -15.08
CA ASP A 4 8.60 8.87 -14.94
C ASP A 4 9.17 8.59 -13.54
N LYS A 5 9.63 9.65 -12.87
CA LYS A 5 10.10 9.63 -11.48
C LYS A 5 9.00 9.31 -10.46
N GLU A 6 7.79 9.81 -10.63
CA GLU A 6 6.66 9.51 -9.74
C GLU A 6 6.23 8.05 -9.90
N MET A 7 6.20 7.55 -11.13
CA MET A 7 5.92 6.14 -11.40
C MET A 7 7.00 5.23 -10.79
N LEU A 8 8.28 5.59 -10.94
CA LEU A 8 9.38 4.87 -10.32
C LEU A 8 9.29 4.87 -8.79
N ASN A 9 9.00 6.02 -8.17
CA ASN A 9 8.84 6.11 -6.72
C ASN A 9 7.68 5.23 -6.23
N ASN A 10 6.54 5.24 -6.92
CA ASN A 10 5.41 4.38 -6.58
C ASN A 10 5.79 2.88 -6.66
N LEU A 11 6.58 2.48 -7.64
CA LEU A 11 7.04 1.10 -7.77
C LEU A 11 8.02 0.71 -6.64
N ILE A 12 8.93 1.62 -6.26
CA ILE A 12 9.87 1.43 -5.15
C ILE A 12 9.11 1.27 -3.83
N ASP A 13 8.12 2.12 -3.57
CA ASP A 13 7.30 2.06 -2.36
C ASP A 13 6.52 0.74 -2.29
N ASN A 14 5.88 0.33 -3.39
CA ASN A 14 5.17 -0.94 -3.45
C ASN A 14 6.10 -2.14 -3.20
N TYR A 15 7.27 -2.17 -3.84
CA TYR A 15 8.25 -3.23 -3.62
C TYR A 15 8.70 -3.29 -2.16
N THR A 16 8.93 -2.13 -1.54
CA THR A 16 9.37 -2.02 -0.15
C THR A 16 8.31 -2.54 0.81
N ASN A 17 7.05 -2.20 0.58
CA ASN A 17 5.92 -2.70 1.38
C ASN A 17 5.78 -4.22 1.29
N LEU A 18 5.92 -4.79 0.08
CA LEU A 18 5.93 -6.25 -0.10
C LEU A 18 7.11 -6.92 0.63
N GLN A 19 8.30 -6.32 0.60
CA GLN A 19 9.46 -6.84 1.33
C GLN A 19 9.26 -6.79 2.85
N ARG A 20 8.57 -5.77 3.38
CA ARG A 20 8.25 -5.69 4.81
C ARG A 20 7.31 -6.82 5.24
N ILE A 21 6.23 -7.04 4.48
CA ILE A 21 5.30 -8.15 4.72
C ILE A 21 6.05 -9.49 4.68
N LYS A 22 6.88 -9.71 3.66
CA LYS A 22 7.67 -10.94 3.49
C LYS A 22 8.64 -11.21 4.64
N LYS A 23 9.20 -10.16 5.26
CA LYS A 23 10.21 -10.25 6.32
C LYS A 23 9.63 -10.18 7.74
N SER A 24 8.34 -9.93 7.88
CA SER A 24 7.68 -9.85 9.19
C SER A 24 7.65 -11.21 9.88
N ASP A 25 7.90 -11.24 11.18
CA ASP A 25 7.70 -12.43 12.02
C ASP A 25 6.21 -12.81 12.08
N ASP A 26 5.32 -11.81 11.98
CA ASP A 26 3.87 -11.97 11.90
C ASP A 26 3.37 -11.32 10.61
N VAL A 27 3.25 -12.13 9.57
CA VAL A 27 2.86 -11.70 8.22
C VAL A 27 1.45 -11.12 8.20
N GLN A 28 0.51 -11.74 8.94
CA GLN A 28 -0.89 -11.31 8.95
C GLN A 28 -1.02 -9.93 9.59
N LYS A 29 -0.35 -9.72 10.72
CA LYS A 29 -0.36 -8.43 11.41
C LYS A 29 0.26 -7.29 10.59
N GLU A 30 1.40 -7.54 9.94
CA GLU A 30 2.00 -6.52 9.06
C GLU A 30 1.12 -6.23 7.84
N LEU A 31 0.50 -7.26 7.25
CA LEU A 31 -0.45 -7.09 6.15
C LEU A 31 -1.64 -6.22 6.57
N GLU A 32 -2.29 -6.51 7.70
CA GLU A 32 -3.41 -5.72 8.23
C GLU A 32 -3.00 -4.26 8.51
N TYR A 33 -1.80 -4.05 9.05
CA TYR A 33 -1.26 -2.72 9.29
C TYR A 33 -1.04 -1.93 7.99
N GLN A 34 -0.42 -2.56 6.99
CA GLN A 34 -0.19 -1.99 5.67
C GLN A 34 -1.51 -1.64 4.98
N LEU A 35 -2.50 -2.54 5.03
CA LEU A 35 -3.84 -2.33 4.48
C LEU A 35 -4.55 -1.16 5.19
N LYS A 36 -4.46 -1.07 6.51
CA LYS A 36 -5.04 0.05 7.28
C LYS A 36 -4.47 1.41 6.85
N ILE A 37 -3.15 1.50 6.68
CA ILE A 37 -2.51 2.74 6.22
C ILE A 37 -2.96 3.09 4.80
N LEU A 38 -2.95 2.11 3.90
CA LEU A 38 -3.33 2.32 2.51
C LEU A 38 -4.80 2.75 2.41
N LYS A 39 -5.69 2.12 3.17
CA LYS A 39 -7.10 2.49 3.27
C LYS A 39 -7.28 3.93 3.73
N ALA A 40 -6.64 4.33 4.83
CA ALA A 40 -6.69 5.71 5.32
C ALA A 40 -6.16 6.73 4.28
N LYS A 41 -5.11 6.36 3.52
CA LYS A 41 -4.57 7.20 2.44
C LYS A 41 -5.54 7.31 1.26
N LEU A 42 -6.21 6.21 0.87
CA LEU A 42 -7.21 6.22 -0.19
C LEU A 42 -8.44 7.05 0.21
N GLU A 43 -8.90 6.88 1.45
CA GLU A 43 -10.02 7.65 2.00
C GLU A 43 -9.71 9.15 2.04
N SER A 44 -8.47 9.56 2.34
CA SER A 44 -8.09 10.99 2.30
C SER A 44 -8.07 11.58 0.88
N PHE A 45 -7.97 10.73 -0.15
CA PHE A 45 -8.17 11.11 -1.55
C PHE A 45 -9.63 10.98 -2.01
N GLY A 46 -10.56 10.66 -1.11
CA GLY A 46 -11.98 10.48 -1.42
C GLY A 46 -12.32 9.14 -2.09
N ILE A 47 -11.38 8.18 -2.09
CA ILE A 47 -11.58 6.85 -2.67
C ILE A 47 -12.08 5.92 -1.55
N VAL A 48 -13.32 5.46 -1.67
CA VAL A 48 -13.91 4.49 -0.75
C VAL A 48 -13.39 3.10 -1.10
N THR A 49 -12.69 2.44 -0.17
CA THR A 49 -12.06 1.14 -0.45
C THR A 49 -12.98 -0.05 -0.24
N THR A 50 -14.21 0.16 0.26
CA THR A 50 -15.18 -0.90 0.54
C THR A 50 -15.56 -1.71 -0.71
N ASP A 51 -15.42 -1.12 -1.91
CA ASP A 51 -15.63 -1.77 -3.22
C ASP A 51 -14.37 -2.45 -3.79
N LEU A 52 -13.23 -2.39 -3.10
CA LEU A 52 -11.95 -2.96 -3.54
C LEU A 52 -11.58 -4.27 -2.82
N ASP A 53 -12.32 -4.64 -1.78
CA ASP A 53 -12.21 -5.94 -1.14
C ASP A 53 -12.73 -7.02 -2.12
N LEU A 54 -11.85 -7.97 -2.49
CA LEU A 54 -12.09 -9.06 -3.46
C LEU A 54 -12.51 -10.36 -2.76
#